data_AF-A0A843JTX2-F1
#
_entry.id   AF-A0A843JTX2-F1
#
_cell.length_a   1.000
_cell.length_b   1.000
_cell.length_c   1.000
_cell.angle_alpha   90.00
_cell.angle_beta   90.00
_cell.angle_gamma   90.00
#
_symmetry.space_group_name_H-M   'P 1'
#
loop_
_entity.id
_entity.type
_entity.pdbx_description
1 polymer ?
#
loop_
_entity_poly.entity_id
_entity_poly.type
_entity_poly.pdbx_seq_one_letter_code
_entity_poly.pdbx_strand_id
1 'polypeptide(L)'
;MPPKSKVELSIHYNEIVDLLLAGNSGRYVSDYLLNEYNEKISYKALNTYKKNKLNVKAAAKRKIIEKEKKRLIKKNTKKAATREAKAELSMEAATSYLTRNYERAEKFIESTADIDL
;
A
#
# COMPACT_ATOMS: atom_id res chain seq x y z
N MET A 1 -25.00 25.07 24.42
CA MET A 1 -23.89 24.58 23.56
C MET A 1 -23.30 25.76 22.82
N PRO A 2 -21.97 25.83 22.64
CA PRO A 2 -21.37 26.82 21.76
C PRO A 2 -21.85 26.61 20.30
N PRO A 3 -22.04 27.68 19.52
CA PRO A 3 -22.49 27.58 18.13
C PRO A 3 -21.48 26.80 17.28
N LYS A 4 -21.97 25.94 16.38
CA LYS A 4 -21.14 25.22 15.41
C LYS A 4 -20.46 26.21 14.48
N SER A 5 -19.22 25.91 14.10
CA SER A 5 -18.47 26.77 13.18
C SER A 5 -19.04 26.67 11.75
N LYS A 6 -18.84 27.70 10.92
CA LYS A 6 -19.25 27.64 9.49
C LYS A 6 -18.64 26.45 8.75
N VAL A 7 -17.46 26.00 9.15
CA VAL A 7 -16.80 24.80 8.61
C VAL A 7 -17.63 23.55 8.88
N GLU A 8 -18.12 23.38 10.12
CA GLU A 8 -18.92 22.22 10.54
C GLU A 8 -20.35 22.21 9.98
N LEU A 9 -20.81 23.37 9.48
CA LEU A 9 -22.13 23.52 8.86
C LEU A 9 -22.09 23.41 7.33
N SER A 10 -20.89 23.41 6.73
CA SER A 10 -20.72 23.25 5.29
C SER A 10 -21.11 21.85 4.85
N ILE A 11 -21.78 21.76 3.69
CA ILE A 11 -22.06 20.47 3.01
C ILE A 11 -20.74 19.80 2.59
N HIS A 12 -19.71 20.61 2.31
CA HIS A 12 -18.37 20.17 1.89
C HIS A 12 -17.43 19.93 3.09
N TYR A 13 -17.98 19.75 4.30
CA TYR A 13 -17.20 19.58 5.54
C TYR A 13 -16.07 18.53 5.41
N ASN A 14 -16.39 17.33 4.90
CA ASN A 14 -15.41 16.25 4.78
C ASN A 14 -14.22 16.64 3.88
N GLU A 15 -14.53 17.27 2.75
CA GLU A 15 -13.53 17.72 1.78
C GLU A 15 -12.66 18.85 2.35
N ILE A 16 -13.26 19.80 3.07
CA ILE A 16 -12.53 20.86 3.77
C ILE A 16 -11.55 20.24 4.77
N VAL A 17 -12.00 19.27 5.55
CA VAL A 17 -11.16 18.56 6.52
C VAL A 17 -10.01 17.86 5.81
N ASP A 18 -10.28 17.14 4.72
CA ASP A 18 -9.26 16.42 3.96
C ASP A 18 -8.20 17.35 3.36
N LEU A 19 -8.61 18.49 2.80
CA LEU A 19 -7.69 19.51 2.28
C LEU A 19 -6.81 20.09 3.41
N LEU A 20 -7.40 20.41 4.56
CA LEU A 20 -6.65 20.92 5.71
C LEU A 20 -5.67 19.87 6.28
N LEU A 21 -6.06 18.59 6.27
CA LEU A 21 -5.23 17.44 6.67
C LEU A 21 -4.18 17.04 5.62
N ALA A 22 -4.37 17.43 4.35
CA ALA A 22 -3.36 17.32 3.30
C ALA A 22 -2.22 18.32 3.49
N GLY A 23 -2.39 19.31 4.36
CA GLY A 23 -1.41 20.34 4.64
C GLY A 23 -1.70 21.67 3.95
N ASN A 24 -2.81 21.78 3.21
CA ASN A 24 -3.18 23.01 2.53
C ASN A 24 -3.40 24.16 3.53
N SER A 25 -3.13 25.38 3.06
CA SER A 25 -3.32 26.59 3.85
C SER A 25 -4.81 26.96 3.90
N GLY A 26 -5.25 27.61 4.99
CA GLY A 26 -6.63 28.09 5.08
C GLY A 26 -7.00 29.10 3.99
N ARG A 27 -6.01 29.80 3.40
CA ARG A 27 -6.23 30.70 2.24
C ARG A 27 -6.56 29.89 0.99
N TYR A 28 -5.73 28.90 0.67
CA TYR A 28 -5.97 28.01 -0.45
C TYR A 28 -7.34 27.34 -0.37
N VAL A 29 -7.70 26.81 0.80
CA VAL A 29 -9.00 26.14 0.98
C VAL A 29 -10.16 27.14 0.88
N SER A 30 -10.00 28.37 1.40
CA SER A 30 -10.99 29.44 1.24
C SER A 30 -11.23 29.79 -0.23
N ASP A 31 -10.16 29.93 -1.01
CA ASP A 31 -10.24 30.28 -2.43
C ASP A 31 -10.82 29.11 -3.25
N TYR A 32 -10.43 27.88 -2.93
CA TYR A 32 -10.98 26.66 -3.53
C TYR A 32 -12.49 26.55 -3.35
N LEU A 33 -12.98 26.72 -2.11
CA LEU A 33 -14.42 26.66 -1.83
C LEU A 33 -15.21 27.75 -2.56
N LEU A 34 -14.62 28.94 -2.67
CA LEU A 34 -15.25 30.04 -3.39
C LEU A 34 -15.30 29.76 -4.90
N ASN A 35 -14.25 29.17 -5.47
CA ASN A 35 -14.17 28.95 -6.91
C ASN A 35 -14.99 27.74 -7.37
N GLU A 36 -14.94 26.63 -6.63
CA GLU A 36 -15.61 25.38 -7.04
C GLU A 36 -17.08 25.34 -6.62
N TYR A 37 -17.39 25.86 -5.42
CA TYR A 37 -18.71 25.69 -4.81
C TYR A 37 -19.43 27.01 -4.54
N ASN A 38 -18.81 28.15 -4.88
CA ASN A 38 -19.29 29.49 -4.54
C ASN A 38 -19.55 29.64 -3.02
N GLU A 39 -18.84 28.87 -2.18
CA GLU A 39 -19.03 28.85 -0.75
C GLU A 39 -18.00 29.75 -0.05
N LYS A 40 -18.50 30.77 0.67
CA LYS A 40 -17.64 31.76 1.33
C LYS A 40 -17.34 31.40 2.78
N ILE A 41 -16.23 30.71 3.00
CA ILE A 41 -15.66 30.46 4.33
C ILE A 41 -14.36 31.25 4.49
N SER A 42 -14.22 32.03 5.57
CA SER A 42 -13.00 32.82 5.77
C SER A 42 -11.80 31.93 6.10
N TYR A 43 -10.64 32.27 5.53
CA TYR A 43 -9.36 31.62 5.87
C TYR A 43 -9.06 31.63 7.38
N LYS A 44 -9.53 32.66 8.11
CA LYS A 44 -9.43 32.75 9.57
C LYS A 44 -10.23 31.64 10.26
N ALA A 45 -11.48 31.40 9.83
CA ALA A 45 -12.30 30.33 10.37
C ALA A 45 -11.67 28.96 10.13
N LEU A 46 -11.14 28.73 8.92
CA LEU A 46 -10.43 27.49 8.56
C LEU A 46 -9.17 27.28 9.41
N ASN A 47 -8.37 28.33 9.62
CA ASN A 47 -7.17 28.25 10.45
C ASN A 47 -7.51 27.99 11.93
N THR A 48 -8.53 28.65 12.48
CA THR A 48 -9.01 28.41 13.85
C THR A 48 -9.52 26.98 14.00
N TYR A 49 -10.30 26.49 13.03
CA TYR A 49 -10.78 25.11 13.00
C TYR A 49 -9.59 24.13 12.94
N LYS A 50 -8.63 24.38 12.04
CA LYS A 50 -7.41 23.58 11.93
C LYS A 50 -6.59 23.55 13.22
N LYS A 51 -6.53 24.65 13.97
CA LYS A 51 -5.80 24.72 15.24
C LYS A 51 -6.53 24.01 16.38
N ASN A 52 -7.85 24.17 16.47
CA ASN A 52 -8.64 23.76 17.64
C ASN A 52 -9.26 22.37 17.51
N LYS A 53 -9.57 21.93 16.29
CA LYS A 53 -10.32 20.70 16.01
C LYS A 53 -9.49 19.66 15.28
N LEU A 54 -8.58 20.09 14.41
CA LEU A 54 -7.65 19.18 13.74
C LEU A 54 -6.38 19.05 14.57
N ASN A 55 -6.20 17.91 15.22
CA ASN A 55 -4.91 17.56 15.79
C ASN A 55 -3.98 17.12 14.65
N VAL A 56 -3.48 18.09 13.86
CA VAL A 56 -2.69 17.88 12.63
C VAL A 56 -1.47 16.97 12.91
N LYS A 57 -0.91 17.01 14.13
CA LYS A 57 0.16 16.10 14.57
C LYS A 57 -0.28 14.64 14.59
N ALA A 58 -1.50 14.33 15.03
CA ALA A 58 -2.02 12.97 15.08
C ALA A 58 -2.33 12.42 13.68
N ALA A 59 -2.89 13.24 12.79
CA ALA A 59 -3.19 12.85 11.42
C ALA A 59 -1.94 12.69 10.53
N ALA A 60 -0.94 13.57 10.70
CA ALA A 60 0.36 13.43 10.03
C ALA A 60 1.07 12.14 10.47
N LYS A 61 1.05 11.81 11.77
CA LYS A 61 1.54 10.52 12.29
C LYS A 61 0.80 9.34 11.66
N ARG A 62 -0.53 9.40 11.53
CA ARG A 62 -1.31 8.33 10.85
C ARG A 62 -0.90 8.16 9.39
N LYS A 63 -0.74 9.23 8.61
CA LYS A 63 -0.27 9.15 7.21
C LYS A 63 1.15 8.56 7.09
N ILE A 64 2.04 8.87 8.03
CA ILE A 64 3.39 8.28 8.08
C ILE A 64 3.29 6.77 8.35
N ILE A 65 2.53 6.36 9.37
CA ILE A 65 2.30 4.95 9.71
C ILE A 65 1.67 4.20 8.52
N GLU A 66 0.73 4.81 7.81
CA GLU A 66 0.08 4.17 6.66
C GLU A 66 1.05 3.99 5.48
N LYS A 67 1.91 4.98 5.20
CA LYS A 67 3.00 4.85 4.22
C LYS A 67 4.00 3.76 4.62
N GLU A 68 4.36 3.67 5.89
CA GLU A 68 5.25 2.62 6.40
C GLU A 68 4.61 1.23 6.28
N LYS A 69 3.33 1.08 6.64
CA LYS A 69 2.58 -0.17 6.44
C LYS A 69 2.56 -0.59 4.98
N LYS A 70 2.27 0.32 4.05
CA LYS A 70 2.29 0.03 2.59
C LYS A 70 3.69 -0.40 2.12
N ARG A 71 4.76 0.23 2.63
CA ARG A 71 6.15 -0.19 2.34
C ARG A 71 6.47 -1.57 2.91
N LEU A 72 6.05 -1.87 4.14
CA LEU A 72 6.24 -3.18 4.77
C LEU A 72 5.51 -4.29 4.02
N ILE A 73 4.25 -4.06 3.63
CA ILE A 73 3.47 -5.01 2.82
C ILE A 73 4.20 -5.27 1.50
N LYS A 74 4.64 -4.22 0.78
CA LYS A 74 5.38 -4.36 -0.49
C LYS A 74 6.73 -5.10 -0.32
N LYS A 75 7.38 -4.95 0.83
CA LYS A 75 8.64 -5.66 1.14
C LYS A 75 8.37 -7.13 1.45
N ASN A 76 7.29 -7.43 2.15
CA ASN A 76 6.92 -8.80 2.50
C ASN A 76 6.40 -9.58 1.29
N THR A 77 5.63 -8.96 0.39
CA THR A 77 5.20 -9.59 -0.86
C THR A 77 6.38 -9.89 -1.78
N LYS A 78 7.35 -8.98 -1.89
CA LYS A 78 8.60 -9.24 -2.62
C LYS A 78 9.38 -10.42 -2.03
N LYS A 79 9.46 -10.52 -0.71
CA LYS A 79 10.14 -11.64 -0.03
C LYS A 79 9.42 -12.97 -0.25
N ALA A 80 8.09 -12.99 -0.22
CA ALA A 80 7.28 -14.18 -0.48
C ALA A 80 7.51 -14.68 -1.92
N ALA A 81 7.40 -13.79 -2.91
CA ALA A 81 7.66 -14.12 -4.31
C ALA A 81 9.07 -14.67 -4.55
N THR A 82 10.09 -14.11 -3.88
CA THR A 82 11.47 -14.65 -3.99
C THR A 82 11.68 -15.99 -3.30
N ARG A 83 10.84 -16.35 -2.31
CA ARG A 83 10.89 -17.67 -1.66
C ARG A 83 10.24 -18.74 -2.51
N GLU A 84 9.10 -18.43 -3.12
CA GLU A 84 8.40 -19.34 -4.04
C GLU A 84 9.27 -19.65 -5.26
N ALA A 85 9.84 -18.63 -5.91
CA ALA A 85 10.74 -18.83 -7.06
C ALA A 85 11.98 -19.70 -6.72
N LYS A 86 12.51 -19.60 -5.49
CA LYS A 86 13.62 -20.46 -5.04
C LYS A 86 13.18 -21.90 -4.78
N ALA A 87 11.95 -22.10 -4.30
CA ALA A 87 11.41 -23.44 -4.07
C ALA A 87 11.13 -24.15 -5.40
N GLU A 88 10.60 -23.44 -6.40
CA GLU A 88 10.40 -23.96 -7.76
C GLU A 88 11.72 -24.39 -8.41
N LEU A 89 12.74 -23.53 -8.39
CA LEU A 89 14.09 -23.87 -8.87
C LEU A 89 14.69 -25.10 -8.18
N SER A 90 14.45 -25.24 -6.87
CA SER A 90 14.92 -26.40 -6.10
C SER A 90 14.18 -27.69 -6.48
N MET A 91 12.87 -27.60 -6.74
CA MET A 91 12.04 -28.73 -7.19
C MET A 91 12.42 -29.17 -8.60
N GLU A 92 12.68 -28.23 -9.50
CA GLU A 92 13.12 -28.50 -10.87
C GLU A 92 14.50 -29.18 -10.90
N ALA A 93 15.43 -28.75 -10.03
CA ALA A 93 16.72 -29.42 -9.88
C ALA A 93 16.58 -30.85 -9.32
N ALA A 94 15.70 -31.05 -8.34
CA ALA A 94 15.45 -32.37 -7.74
C ALA A 94 14.80 -33.34 -8.74
N THR A 95 13.83 -32.87 -9.52
CA THR A 95 13.18 -33.67 -10.57
C THR A 95 14.16 -34.02 -11.68
N SER A 96 14.97 -33.07 -12.16
CA SER A 96 16.01 -33.34 -13.17
C SER A 96 17.03 -34.40 -12.71
N TYR A 97 17.42 -34.38 -11.43
CA TYR A 97 18.33 -35.38 -10.86
C TYR A 97 17.71 -36.79 -10.85
N LEU A 98 16.45 -36.90 -10.42
CA LEU A 98 15.72 -38.17 -10.41
C LEU A 98 15.57 -38.71 -11.83
N THR A 99 15.15 -37.88 -12.79
CA THR A 99 14.98 -38.28 -14.19
C THR A 99 16.27 -38.84 -14.79
N ARG A 100 17.41 -38.17 -14.59
CA ARG A 100 18.72 -38.66 -15.08
C ARG A 100 19.13 -40.01 -14.48
N ASN A 101 18.77 -40.26 -13.23
CA ASN A 101 19.07 -41.53 -12.57
C ASN A 101 18.18 -42.65 -13.10
N TYR A 102 16.90 -42.38 -13.35
CA TYR A 102 16.01 -43.34 -14.02
C TYR A 102 16.51 -43.69 -15.43
N GLU A 103 16.84 -42.69 -16.25
CA GLU A 103 17.39 -42.91 -17.60
C GLU A 103 18.71 -43.71 -17.59
N ARG A 104 19.55 -43.53 -16.56
CA ARG A 104 20.76 -44.34 -16.38
C ARG A 104 20.45 -45.78 -15.99
N ALA A 105 19.47 -45.98 -15.11
CA ALA A 105 19.04 -47.31 -14.69
C ALA A 105 18.43 -48.10 -15.86
N GLU A 106 17.61 -47.46 -16.68
CA GLU A 106 17.03 -48.08 -17.89
C GLU A 106 18.12 -48.52 -18.86
N LYS A 107 19.07 -47.64 -19.17
CA LYS A 107 20.22 -47.99 -20.04
C LYS A 107 21.07 -49.13 -19.48
N PHE A 108 21.18 -49.23 -18.16
CA PHE A 108 21.91 -50.32 -17.52
C PHE A 108 21.15 -51.65 -17.67
N ILE A 109 19.82 -51.64 -17.49
CA ILE A 109 18.97 -52.83 -17.65
C ILE A 109 19.00 -53.33 -19.09
N GLU A 110 18.84 -52.42 -20.07
CA GLU A 110 18.94 -52.73 -21.50
C GLU A 110 20.33 -53.30 -21.85
N SER A 111 21.40 -52.69 -21.35
CA SER A 111 22.78 -53.19 -21.53
C SER A 111 23.01 -54.58 -20.92
N THR A 112 22.30 -54.98 -19.87
CA THR A 112 22.44 -56.30 -19.26
C THR A 112 21.57 -57.37 -19.92
N ALA A 113 20.52 -56.97 -20.64
CA ALA A 113 19.63 -57.89 -21.33
C ALA A 113 20.23 -58.46 -22.63
N ASP A 114 21.19 -57.75 -23.24
CA ASP A 114 21.90 -58.17 -24.46
C ASP A 114 23.06 -59.16 -24.21
N ILE A 115 23.34 -59.53 -22.96
CA ILE A 115 24.48 -60.40 -22.59
C ILE A 115 24.07 -61.88 -22.40
N ASP A 116 22.77 -62.17 -22.29
CA ASP A 116 22.22 -63.53 -22.03
C ASP A 116 21.49 -64.17 -23.24
N LEU A 117 21.86 -63.80 -24.48
CA LEU A 117 21.41 -64.43 -25.74
C LEU A 117 22.59 -65.05 -26.51
#